data_AF-A0A7V9KXX3-F1
#
_entry.id   AF-A0A7V9KXX3-F1
#
_cell.length_a   1.000
_cell.length_b   1.000
_cell.length_c   1.000
_cell.angle_alpha   90.00
_cell.angle_beta   90.00
_cell.angle_gamma   90.00
#
_symmetry.space_group_name_H-M   'P 1'
#
loop_
_entity.id
_entity.type
_entity.pdbx_description
1 polymer ?
#
loop_
_entity_poly.entity_id
_entity_poly.type
_entity_poly.pdbx_seq_one_letter_code
_entity_poly.pdbx_strand_id
1 'polypeptide(L)' 'MAWIESNQEERFSPLMRAQGSNPAVRAAHVKLYAEAMERSSSLARVEREAIAVRVSELNGSAY' A
#
# COMPACT_ATOMS: atom_id res chain seq x y z
N MET A 1 10.22 -15.95 -18.93
CA MET A 1 9.86 -14.53 -18.70
C MET A 1 8.37 -14.34 -18.39
N ALA A 2 7.43 -15.07 -19.02
CA ALA A 2 5.98 -14.83 -18.85
C ALA A 2 5.32 -15.31 -17.53
N TRP A 3 5.95 -16.20 -16.75
CA TRP A 3 5.34 -16.80 -15.54
C TRP A 3 5.42 -15.93 -14.27
N ILE A 4 6.33 -14.94 -14.25
CA ILE A 4 6.53 -14.07 -13.07
C ILE A 4 5.51 -12.91 -13.06
N GLU A 5 5.04 -12.48 -14.24
CA GLU A 5 4.10 -11.38 -14.36
C GLU A 5 2.66 -11.79 -13.99
N SER A 6 2.23 -13.02 -14.32
CA SER A 6 0.86 -13.48 -14.00
C SER A 6 0.62 -13.74 -12.52
N ASN A 7 1.67 -14.07 -11.74
CA ASN A 7 1.54 -14.45 -10.33
C ASN A 7 1.60 -13.27 -9.35
N GLN A 8 1.92 -12.07 -9.84
CA GLN A 8 2.00 -10.85 -9.02
C GLN A 8 0.63 -10.15 -8.93
N GLU A 9 -0.19 -10.22 -9.98
CA GLU A 9 -1.52 -9.59 -10.00
C GLU A 9 -2.46 -10.11 -8.89
N GLU A 10 -2.37 -11.41 -8.58
CA GLU A 10 -3.16 -12.03 -7.52
C GLU A 10 -2.76 -11.58 -6.10
N ARG A 11 -1.52 -11.10 -5.89
CA ARG A 11 -1.02 -10.68 -4.56
C ARG A 11 -1.21 -9.21 -4.23
N PHE A 12 -1.63 -8.40 -5.21
CA PHE A 12 -1.86 -6.99 -4.97
C PHE A 12 -3.19 -6.78 -4.23
N SER A 13 -3.17 -5.90 -3.22
CA SER A 13 -4.41 -5.43 -2.61
C SER A 13 -5.33 -4.86 -3.69
N PRO A 14 -6.66 -4.96 -3.58
CA PRO A 14 -7.50 -4.47 -4.67
C PRO A 14 -7.35 -2.96 -4.94
N LEU A 15 -6.82 -2.18 -3.97
CA LEU A 15 -6.38 -0.79 -4.17
C LEU A 15 -5.19 -0.67 -5.14
N MET A 16 -4.22 -1.58 -5.07
CA MET A 16 -3.10 -1.67 -6.01
C MET A 16 -3.53 -2.13 -7.40
N ARG A 17 -4.55 -2.98 -7.50
CA ARG A 17 -5.15 -3.38 -8.79
C ARG A 17 -5.88 -2.21 -9.45
N ALA A 18 -6.62 -1.42 -8.68
CA ALA A 18 -7.32 -0.23 -9.19
C ALA A 18 -6.36 0.82 -9.78
N GLN A 19 -5.13 0.91 -9.26
CA GLN A 19 -4.08 1.78 -9.79
C GLN A 19 -3.35 1.22 -11.01
N GLY A 20 -3.66 -0.02 -11.42
CA GLY A 20 -3.00 -0.73 -12.53
C GLY A 20 -3.14 -0.05 -13.89
N SER A 21 -4.02 0.95 -14.03
CA SER A 21 -4.16 1.76 -15.25
C SER A 21 -2.98 2.70 -15.51
N ASN A 22 -2.17 3.03 -14.49
CA ASN A 22 -0.94 3.80 -14.64
C ASN A 22 0.22 3.20 -13.81
N PRO A 23 1.14 2.47 -14.45
CA PRO A 23 2.27 1.83 -13.78
C PRO A 23 3.17 2.78 -12.98
N ALA A 24 3.33 4.03 -13.42
CA ALA A 24 4.14 5.02 -12.72
C ALA A 24 3.48 5.46 -11.40
N VAL A 25 2.15 5.63 -11.41
CA VAL A 25 1.38 5.94 -10.19
C VAL A 25 1.45 4.77 -9.20
N ARG A 26 1.30 3.53 -9.69
CA ARG A 26 1.45 2.33 -8.85
C ARG A 26 2.83 2.26 -8.20
N ALA A 27 3.90 2.48 -8.97
CA ALA A 27 5.27 2.47 -8.46
C ALA A 27 5.51 3.57 -7.41
N ALA A 28 5.00 4.78 -7.65
CA ALA A 28 5.08 5.88 -6.70
C ALA A 28 4.33 5.57 -5.39
N HIS A 29 3.14 4.97 -5.47
CA HIS A 29 2.39 4.55 -4.30
C HIS A 29 3.13 3.51 -3.47
N VAL A 30 3.62 2.43 -4.11
CA VAL A 30 4.37 1.36 -3.41
C VAL A 30 5.58 1.94 -2.68
N LYS A 31 6.31 2.86 -3.33
CA LYS A 31 7.46 3.54 -2.72
C LYS A 31 7.05 4.34 -1.47
N LEU A 32 5.99 5.14 -1.56
CA LEU A 32 5.50 5.93 -0.43
C LEU A 32 4.99 5.04 0.71
N TYR A 33 4.28 3.96 0.40
CA TYR A 33 3.81 3.00 1.40
C TYR A 33 4.98 2.36 2.16
N ALA A 34 6.00 1.88 1.44
CA ALA A 34 7.18 1.28 2.06
C ALA A 34 7.94 2.29 2.95
N GLU A 35 8.06 3.54 2.49
CA GLU A 35 8.71 4.61 3.26
C GLU A 35 7.93 4.94 4.54
N ALA A 36 6.60 4.99 4.47
CA ALA A 36 5.76 5.28 5.62
C ALA A 36 5.67 4.11 6.61
N MET A 37 5.52 2.87 6.14
CA MET A 37 5.14 1.73 6.98
C MET A 37 6.30 0.81 7.34
N GLU A 38 7.32 0.70 6.50
CA GLU A 38 8.33 -0.38 6.60
C GLU A 38 9.72 0.15 6.94
N ARG A 39 10.04 1.38 6.56
CA ARG A 39 11.34 1.99 6.86
C ARG A 39 11.48 2.30 8.36
N SER A 40 12.73 2.34 8.82
CA SER A 40 13.10 2.77 10.17
C SER A 40 12.56 4.17 10.47
N SER A 41 11.90 4.33 11.62
CA SER A 41 11.30 5.58 12.08
C SER A 41 11.28 5.60 13.61
N SER A 42 11.06 6.77 14.20
CA SER A 42 10.89 6.93 15.65
C SER A 42 9.62 6.26 16.18
N LEU A 43 8.66 5.95 15.30
CA LEU A 43 7.46 5.19 15.64
C LEU A 43 7.69 3.70 15.38
N ALA A 44 7.11 2.84 16.21
CA ALA A 44 6.96 1.43 15.89
C ALA A 44 5.95 1.24 14.76
N ARG A 45 6.06 0.13 14.03
CA ARG A 45 5.11 -0.19 12.94
C ARG A 45 3.66 -0.21 13.43
N VAL A 46 3.41 -0.81 14.59
CA VAL A 46 2.07 -0.89 15.20
C VAL A 46 1.46 0.48 15.49
N GLU A 47 2.27 1.47 15.89
CA GLU A 47 1.80 2.83 16.15
C GLU A 47 1.41 3.52 14.85
N ARG A 48 2.18 3.30 13.78
CA ARG A 48 1.84 3.82 12.45
C ARG A 48 0.57 3.19 11.90
N GLU A 49 0.37 1.90 12.11
CA GLU A 49 -0.88 1.21 11.76
C GLU A 49 -2.07 1.75 12.55
N ALA A 50 -1.92 2.00 13.86
CA ALA A 50 -2.96 2.61 14.68
C ALA A 50 -3.34 4.02 14.19
N ILE A 51 -2.35 4.84 13.80
CA ILE A 51 -2.59 6.15 13.19
C ILE A 51 -3.37 5.99 11.88
N ALA A 52 -2.95 5.06 11.01
CA ALA A 52 -3.63 4.82 9.74
C ALA A 52 -5.09 4.41 9.93
N VAL A 53 -5.37 3.49 10.86
CA VAL A 53 -6.75 3.09 11.22
C VAL A 53 -7.55 4.29 11.70
N ARG A 54 -6.99 5.08 12.63
CA ARG A 54 -7.71 6.23 13.19
C ARG A 54 -8.06 7.28 12.13
N VAL A 55 -7.14 7.54 11.19
CA VAL A 55 -7.40 8.45 10.06
C VAL A 55 -8.48 7.87 9.14
N SER A 56 -8.44 6.57 8.84
CA SER A 56 -9.47 5.90 8.03
C SER A 56 -10.85 6.00 8.67
N GLU A 57 -10.97 5.76 9.98
CA GLU A 57 -12.22 5.91 10.73
C GLU A 57 -12.80 7.32 10.63
N LEU A 58 -11.96 8.34 10.80
CA LEU A 58 -12.39 9.74 10.71
C LEU A 58 -12.90 10.11 9.31
N ASN A 59 -12.47 9.38 8.28
CA ASN A 59 -12.90 9.57 6.90
C ASN A 59 -14.01 8.59 6.46
N GLY A 60 -14.50 7.72 7.36
CA GLY A 60 -15.48 6.69 7.00
C GLY A 60 -14.94 5.66 6.00
N SER A 61 -13.61 5.49 5.92
CA SER A 61 -12.98 4.51 5.04
C SER A 61 -12.92 3.15 5.71
N ALA A 62 -13.79 2.23 5.28
CA ALA A 62 -13.89 0.86 5.79
C ALA A 62 -13.00 -0.16 5.07
N TYR A 63 -12.29 0.28 4.03
CA TYR A 63 -11.46 -0.54 3.15
C TYR A 63 -10.08 -0.82 3.77
#